data_AF-A0A9E1RQA6-F1
#
_entry.id   AF-A0A9E1RQA6-F1
#
_cell.length_a   1.000
_cell.length_b   1.000
_cell.length_c   1.000
_cell.angle_alpha   90.00
_cell.angle_beta   90.00
_cell.angle_gamma   90.00
#
_symmetry.space_group_name_H-M   'P 1'
#
loop_
_entity.id
_entity.type
_entity.pdbx_description
1 polymer ?
#
loop_
_entity_poly.entity_id
_entity_poly.type
_entity_poly.pdbx_seq_one_letter_code
_entity_poly.pdbx_strand_id
1 'polypeptide(L)'
;TTVTLLTPPLHCSTPEVYRAWDDMGGPAGDNGNDLEDAALLVEPELAGWRDRLSDHSGRRARLAGSGSTWFVEGAFPGDHMLVATATR
;
A
#
# COMPACT_ATOMS: atom_id res chain seq x y z
N THR A 1 -5.77 -1.66 -17.50
CA THR A 1 -5.67 -2.57 -16.34
C THR A 1 -6.68 -2.16 -15.30
N THR A 2 -7.39 -3.12 -14.68
CA THR A 2 -8.32 -2.83 -13.58
C THR A 2 -7.66 -3.14 -12.25
N VAL A 3 -7.80 -2.21 -11.30
CA VAL A 3 -7.26 -2.30 -9.94
C VAL A 3 -8.32 -1.90 -8.94
N THR A 4 -8.22 -2.43 -7.72
CA THR A 4 -8.99 -1.98 -6.56
C THR A 4 -8.03 -1.26 -5.63
N LEU A 5 -8.37 -0.02 -5.28
CA LEU A 5 -7.62 0.85 -4.39
C LEU A 5 -8.34 0.95 -3.04
N LEU A 6 -7.58 0.95 -1.96
CA LEU A 6 -8.03 1.37 -0.63
C LEU A 6 -7.11 2.51 -0.17
N THR A 7 -7.69 3.70 0.05
CA THR A 7 -6.96 4.87 0.53
C THR A 7 -7.44 5.20 1.95
N PRO A 8 -6.65 4.90 2.98
CA PRO A 8 -7.04 5.16 4.36
C PRO A 8 -6.94 6.67 4.67
N PRO A 9 -7.69 7.18 5.65
CA PRO A 9 -7.60 8.56 6.10
C PRO A 9 -6.37 8.79 7.00
N LEU A 10 -5.21 8.33 6.56
CA LEU A 10 -3.93 8.39 7.25
C LEU A 10 -2.93 9.23 6.44
N HIS A 11 -2.07 9.96 7.15
CA HIS A 11 -0.94 10.68 6.54
C HIS A 11 0.33 9.86 6.68
N CYS A 12 0.89 9.39 5.56
CA CYS A 12 2.21 8.77 5.53
C CYS A 12 3.23 9.75 4.94
N SER A 13 4.16 10.20 5.77
CA SER A 13 5.14 11.23 5.43
C SER A 13 6.20 10.67 4.48
N THR A 14 6.14 11.05 3.20
CA THR A 14 7.13 10.59 2.20
C THR A 14 8.58 10.81 2.64
N PRO A 15 8.99 11.99 3.15
CA PRO A 15 10.38 12.18 3.58
C PRO A 15 10.78 11.30 4.77
N GLU A 16 9.85 10.95 5.67
CA GLU A 16 10.15 10.05 6.80
C GLU A 16 10.30 8.61 6.33
N VAL A 17 9.46 8.17 5.38
CA VAL A 17 9.55 6.83 4.79
C VAL A 17 10.89 6.64 4.07
N TYR A 18 11.33 7.61 3.27
CA TYR A 18 12.63 7.52 2.62
C TYR A 18 13.80 7.52 3.62
N ARG A 19 13.73 8.34 4.68
CA ARG A 19 14.76 8.30 5.75
C ARG A 19 14.80 6.94 6.45
N ALA A 20 13.65 6.40 6.81
CA ALA A 20 13.57 5.08 7.43
C ALA A 20 14.12 3.98 6.50
N TRP A 21 13.84 4.06 5.20
CA TRP A 21 14.40 3.13 4.21
C TRP A 21 15.92 3.24 4.09
N ASP A 22 16.46 4.46 4.07
CA ASP A 22 17.91 4.71 4.08
C ASP A 22 18.57 4.15 5.36
N ASP A 23 17.94 4.36 6.53
CA ASP A 23 18.39 3.85 7.83
C ASP A 23 18.39 2.31 7.88
N MET A 24 17.50 1.66 7.11
CA MET A 24 17.45 0.20 6.93
C MET A 24 18.51 -0.32 5.94
N GLY A 25 19.30 0.57 5.32
CA GLY A 25 20.33 0.19 4.34
C GLY A 25 19.79 -0.01 2.92
N GLY A 26 18.62 0.55 2.62
CA GLY A 26 18.00 0.50 1.29
C GLY A 26 17.58 -0.91 0.84
N PRO A 27 16.80 -1.67 1.64
CA PRO A 27 16.42 -3.03 1.29
C PRO A 27 15.49 -3.07 0.07
N ALA A 28 15.58 -4.16 -0.69
CA ALA A 28 14.59 -4.49 -1.71
C ALA A 28 13.35 -5.13 -1.06
N GLY A 29 12.16 -4.72 -1.48
CA GLY A 29 10.89 -5.23 -0.98
C GLY A 29 10.52 -6.56 -1.64
N ASP A 30 9.83 -7.43 -0.90
CA ASP A 30 9.42 -8.76 -1.39
C ASP A 30 8.07 -8.74 -2.16
N ASN A 31 7.40 -7.58 -2.18
CA ASN A 31 6.05 -7.39 -2.69
C ASN A 31 5.95 -6.30 -3.77
N GLY A 32 7.08 -6.00 -4.43
CA GLY A 32 7.15 -5.05 -5.53
C GLY A 32 7.19 -3.57 -5.12
N ASN A 33 7.42 -3.28 -3.85
CA ASN A 33 7.69 -1.94 -3.34
C ASN A 33 8.75 -1.98 -2.23
N ASP A 34 9.93 -1.44 -2.51
CA ASP A 34 11.07 -1.40 -1.59
C ASP A 34 10.80 -0.56 -0.34
N LEU A 35 9.79 0.33 -0.39
CA LEU A 35 9.43 1.21 0.72
C LEU A 35 8.41 0.59 1.69
N GLU A 36 7.86 -0.60 1.42
CA GLU A 36 6.74 -1.17 2.20
C GLU A 36 7.10 -1.29 3.69
N ASP A 37 8.25 -1.87 4.02
CA ASP A 37 8.69 -2.06 5.42
C ASP A 37 8.96 -0.71 6.11
N ALA A 38 9.59 0.23 5.40
CA ALA A 38 9.86 1.57 5.93
C ALA A 38 8.56 2.37 6.18
N ALA A 39 7.57 2.23 5.29
CA ALA A 39 6.26 2.85 5.46
C ALA A 39 5.50 2.25 6.64
N LEU A 40 5.56 0.93 6.84
CA LEU A 40 4.97 0.25 7.99
C LEU A 40 5.68 0.61 9.30
N LEU A 41 6.98 0.90 9.27
CA LEU A 41 7.73 1.38 10.42
C LEU A 41 7.31 2.82 10.80
N VAL A 42 7.14 3.69 9.81
CA VAL A 42 6.76 5.10 10.01
C VAL A 42 5.29 5.27 10.39
N GLU A 43 4.38 4.52 9.77
CA GLU A 43 2.94 4.53 10.04
C GLU A 43 2.40 3.10 10.22
N PRO A 44 2.49 2.53 11.43
CA PRO A 44 2.07 1.16 11.71
C PRO A 44 0.59 0.87 11.45
N GLU A 45 -0.29 1.87 11.50
CA GLU A 45 -1.72 1.67 11.24
C GLU A 45 -1.99 1.24 9.79
N LEU A 46 -1.06 1.48 8.86
CA LEU A 46 -1.14 0.99 7.48
C LEU A 46 -1.33 -0.53 7.40
N ALA A 47 -0.80 -1.31 8.35
CA ALA A 47 -0.92 -2.76 8.36
C ALA A 47 -2.39 -3.22 8.41
N GLY A 48 -3.23 -2.57 9.23
CA GLY A 48 -4.64 -2.91 9.33
C GLY A 48 -5.40 -2.67 8.01
N TRP A 49 -5.00 -1.63 7.27
CA TRP A 49 -5.58 -1.30 5.97
C TRP A 49 -5.10 -2.23 4.86
N ARG A 50 -3.83 -2.67 4.90
CA ARG A 50 -3.31 -3.75 4.06
C ARG A 50 -4.11 -5.03 4.25
N ASP A 51 -4.30 -5.42 5.51
CA ASP A 51 -4.95 -6.69 5.86
C ASP A 51 -6.42 -6.64 5.45
N ARG A 52 -7.12 -5.52 5.70
CA ARG A 52 -8.51 -5.31 5.24
C ARG A 52 -8.68 -5.51 3.72
N LEU A 53 -7.80 -4.92 2.90
CA LEU A 53 -7.86 -5.12 1.45
C LEU A 53 -7.45 -6.55 1.05
N SER A 54 -6.47 -7.11 1.76
CA SER A 54 -5.96 -8.45 1.44
C SER A 54 -7.00 -9.53 1.72
N ASP A 55 -7.66 -9.45 2.86
CA ASP A 55 -8.72 -10.36 3.27
C ASP A 55 -9.95 -10.24 2.36
N HIS A 56 -10.35 -9.01 2.01
CA HIS A 56 -11.50 -8.75 1.14
C HIS A 56 -11.29 -9.29 -0.29
N SER A 57 -10.06 -9.15 -0.81
CA SER A 57 -9.75 -9.54 -2.19
C SER A 57 -9.21 -10.96 -2.34
N GLY A 58 -8.78 -11.58 -1.25
CA GLY A 58 -8.03 -12.85 -1.28
C GLY A 58 -6.65 -12.73 -1.94
N ARG A 59 -6.09 -11.52 -2.04
CA ARG A 59 -4.79 -11.24 -2.67
C ARG A 59 -3.94 -10.38 -1.74
N ARG A 60 -2.61 -10.59 -1.69
CA ARG A 60 -1.71 -9.70 -0.93
C ARG A 60 -1.77 -8.29 -1.53
N ALA A 61 -2.24 -7.33 -0.74
CA ALA A 61 -2.23 -5.93 -1.11
C ALA A 61 -0.80 -5.40 -1.27
N ARG A 62 -0.58 -4.50 -2.22
CA ARG A 62 0.69 -3.81 -2.45
C ARG A 62 0.56 -2.34 -2.08
N LEU A 63 1.60 -1.79 -1.45
CA LEU A 63 1.64 -0.36 -1.12
C LEU A 63 1.94 0.46 -2.39
N ALA A 64 1.20 1.54 -2.62
CA ALA A 64 1.52 2.49 -3.68
C ALA A 64 2.49 3.58 -3.17
N GLY A 65 3.71 3.60 -3.71
CA GLY A 65 4.74 4.57 -3.32
C GLY A 65 5.07 4.49 -1.83
N SER A 66 5.22 5.63 -1.16
CA SER A 66 5.43 5.69 0.29
C SER A 66 4.13 5.52 1.11
N GLY A 67 3.01 5.14 0.47
CA GLY A 67 1.70 5.11 1.10
C GLY A 67 0.94 6.44 1.03
N SER A 68 -0.28 6.52 1.57
CA SER A 68 -0.96 5.51 2.40
C SER A 68 -1.84 4.52 1.62
N THR A 69 -1.96 4.66 0.30
CA THR A 69 -2.85 3.82 -0.52
C THR A 69 -2.32 2.39 -0.71
N TRP A 70 -3.22 1.43 -0.53
CA TRP A 70 -3.03 0.02 -0.87
C TRP A 70 -3.78 -0.35 -2.15
N PHE A 71 -3.26 -1.31 -2.93
CA PHE A 71 -3.94 -1.78 -4.13
C PHE A 71 -3.77 -3.27 -4.40
N VAL A 72 -4.73 -3.82 -5.14
CA VAL A 72 -4.67 -5.15 -5.78
C VAL A 72 -5.15 -5.03 -7.22
N GLU A 73 -4.67 -5.90 -8.11
CA GLU A 73 -5.24 -5.99 -9.47
C GLU A 73 -6.55 -6.78 -9.45
N GLY A 74 -7.50 -6.40 -10.30
CA GLY A 74 -8.85 -6.94 -10.32
C GLY A 74 -9.87 -5.98 -9.72
N ALA A 75 -11.15 -6.37 -9.82
CA ALA A 75 -12.29 -5.60 -9.35
C ALA A 75 -12.90 -6.26 -8.11
N PHE A 76 -12.67 -5.66 -6.95
CA PHE A 76 -13.17 -6.11 -5.65
C PHE A 76 -13.96 -4.97 -4.99
N PRO A 77 -15.19 -4.67 -5.46
CA PRO A 77 -16.00 -3.62 -4.87
C PRO A 77 -16.28 -3.92 -3.40
N GLY A 78 -16.33 -2.88 -2.57
CA GLY A 78 -16.48 -3.01 -1.13
C GLY A 78 -16.49 -1.65 -0.44
N ASP A 79 -16.74 -1.67 0.85
CA ASP A 79 -16.74 -0.47 1.67
C ASP A 79 -15.34 0.16 1.72
N HIS A 80 -15.26 1.44 1.34
CA HIS A 80 -14.02 2.21 1.12
C HIS A 80 -13.08 1.67 0.01
N MET A 81 -13.58 0.84 -0.91
CA MET A 81 -12.82 0.30 -2.05
C MET A 81 -13.19 1.02 -3.35
N LEU A 82 -12.19 1.57 -4.04
CA LEU A 82 -12.37 2.19 -5.35
C LEU A 82 -11.85 1.26 -6.45
N VAL A 83 -12.75 0.78 -7.31
CA VAL A 83 -12.36 0.06 -8.53
C VAL A 83 -12.04 1.08 -9.62
N ALA A 84 -10.80 1.08 -10.09
CA ALA A 84 -10.31 1.98 -11.14
C ALA A 84 -9.82 1.17 -12.35
N THR A 85 -10.05 1.70 -13.54
CA THR A 85 -9.53 1.13 -14.79
C THR A 85 -8.60 2.13 -15.45
N ALA A 86 -7.32 1.77 -15.57
CA ALA A 86 -6.36 2.51 -16.37
C ALA A 86 -6.59 2.24 -17.86
N THR A 87 -6.88 3.30 -18.61
CA THR A 87 -6.89 3.31 -20.08
C THR A 87 -5.46 3.51 -20.59
N ARG A 88 -5.15 2.88 -21.72
CA ARG A 88 -3.85 3.03 -22.39
C ARG A 88 -3.76 4.36 -23.12
#